data_AF-A0A952FH42-F1
#
_entry.id   AF-A0A952FH42-F1
#
_cell.length_a   1.000
_cell.length_b   1.000
_cell.length_c   1.000
_cell.angle_alpha   90.00
_cell.angle_beta   90.00
_cell.angle_gamma   90.00
#
_symmetry.space_group_name_H-M   'P 1'
#
loop_
_entity.id
_entity.type
_entity.pdbx_description
1 polymer ?
#
loop_
_entity_poly.entity_id
_entity_poly.type
_entity_poly.pdbx_seq_one_letter_code
_entity_poly.pdbx_strand_id
1 'polypeptide(L)' 'ARPEHRFAGLKPGDRWCLCANRWREALEAGFAPPVILESTHARALEFVTLVQLEKHRFQGAVH' A
#
# COMPACT_ATOMS: atom_id res chain seq x y z
N ALA A 1 -13.35 -5.04 -13.61
CA ALA A 1 -12.32 -4.71 -14.62
C ALA A 1 -12.75 -3.45 -15.39
N ARG A 2 -11.78 -2.68 -15.90
CA ARG A 2 -11.96 -1.56 -16.84
C ARG A 2 -10.99 -1.77 -18.02
N PRO A 3 -11.35 -2.63 -19.00
CA PRO A 3 -10.46 -2.98 -20.11
C PRO A 3 -10.03 -1.78 -20.95
N GLU A 4 -10.88 -0.76 -21.07
CA GLU A 4 -10.62 0.50 -21.77
C GLU A 4 -9.40 1.25 -21.20
N HIS A 5 -9.08 1.02 -19.92
CA HIS A 5 -7.91 1.59 -19.24
C HIS A 5 -6.82 0.54 -19.00
N ARG A 6 -6.89 -0.62 -19.65
CA ARG A 6 -6.00 -1.78 -19.44
C ARG A 6 -5.95 -2.23 -17.98
N PHE A 7 -7.05 -2.09 -17.24
CA PHE A 7 -7.13 -2.44 -15.83
C PHE A 7 -7.97 -3.71 -15.63
N ALA A 8 -7.32 -4.85 -15.39
CA ALA A 8 -8.01 -6.12 -15.13
C ALA A 8 -8.78 -6.12 -13.78
N GLY A 9 -8.43 -5.23 -12.85
CA GLY A 9 -8.86 -5.28 -11.45
C GLY A 9 -7.80 -5.94 -10.59
N LEU A 10 -7.83 -5.62 -9.29
CA LEU A 10 -6.90 -6.18 -8.30
C LEU A 10 -7.48 -7.41 -7.62
N LYS A 11 -6.61 -8.34 -7.26
CA LYS A 11 -6.87 -9.52 -6.43
C LYS A 11 -6.05 -9.44 -5.14
N PRO A 12 -6.45 -10.15 -4.07
CA PRO A 12 -5.63 -10.28 -2.87
C PRO A 12 -4.23 -10.79 -3.24
N GLY A 13 -3.20 -10.11 -2.73
CA GLY A 13 -1.80 -10.42 -3.02
C GLY A 13 -1.18 -9.58 -4.15
N ASP A 14 -1.99 -8.91 -4.99
CA ASP A 14 -1.47 -7.98 -5.97
C ASP A 14 -0.78 -6.80 -5.28
N ARG A 15 0.38 -6.41 -5.81
CA ARG A 15 1.11 -5.21 -5.38
C ARG A 15 0.59 -4.02 -6.17
N TRP A 16 0.15 -2.99 -5.47
CA TRP A 16 -0.42 -1.81 -6.11
C TRP A 16 -0.05 -0.54 -5.35
N CYS A 17 0.32 0.51 -6.09
CA CYS A 17 0.56 1.82 -5.51
C CYS A 17 -0.78 2.40 -5.04
N LEU A 18 -0.88 2.70 -3.75
CA LEU A 18 -2.04 3.37 -3.16
C LEU A 18 -1.72 4.85 -2.92
N CYS A 19 -2.76 5.69 -3.01
CA CYS A 19 -2.65 7.05 -2.48
C CYS A 19 -2.37 6.98 -0.98
N ALA A 20 -1.40 7.73 -0.47
CA ALA A 20 -1.00 7.69 0.94
C ALA A 20 -2.18 7.94 1.90
N ASN A 21 -3.09 8.86 1.55
CA ASN A 21 -4.33 9.09 2.31
C ASN A 21 -5.24 7.85 2.38
N ARG A 22 -5.37 7.08 1.28
CA ARG A 22 -6.19 5.87 1.27
C ARG A 22 -5.59 4.77 2.14
N TRP A 23 -4.26 4.67 2.17
CA TRP A 23 -3.58 3.77 3.08
C TRP A 23 -3.75 4.20 4.55
N ARG A 24 -3.66 5.51 4.84
CA ARG A 24 -3.92 6.07 6.18
C ARG A 24 -5.35 5.82 6.66
N GLU A 25 -6.35 6.04 5.82
CA GLU A 25 -7.76 5.72 6.15
C GLU A 25 -7.92 4.25 6.56
N ALA A 26 -7.28 3.33 5.83
CA ALA A 26 -7.28 1.91 6.18
C ALA A 26 -6.55 1.64 7.51
N LEU A 27 -5.45 2.33 7.79
CA LEU A 27 -4.75 2.26 9.07
C LEU A 27 -5.64 2.69 10.24
N GLU A 28 -6.30 3.84 10.12
CA GLU A 28 -7.22 4.38 11.13
C GLU A 28 -8.41 3.44 11.37
N ALA A 29 -8.87 2.74 10.32
CA ALA A 29 -9.90 1.71 10.41
C ALA A 29 -9.40 0.36 10.96
N GLY A 30 -8.10 0.17 11.15
CA GLY A 30 -7.51 -1.09 11.62
C GLY A 30 -7.30 -2.16 10.53
N PHE A 31 -7.40 -1.79 9.25
CA PHE A 31 -7.30 -2.69 8.09
C PHE A 31 -6.19 -2.27 7.10
N ALA A 32 -5.13 -1.60 7.57
CA ALA A 32 -4.02 -1.22 6.69
C ALA A 32 -3.37 -2.47 6.05
N PRO A 33 -3.25 -2.51 4.71
CA PRO A 33 -2.58 -3.60 4.04
C PRO A 33 -1.06 -3.54 4.24
N PRO A 34 -0.34 -4.68 4.08
CA PRO A 34 1.11 -4.70 4.14
C PRO A 34 1.78 -3.77 3.13
N VAL A 35 2.93 -3.20 3.49
CA VAL A 35 3.68 -2.22 2.71
C VAL A 35 5.06 -2.75 2.36
N ILE A 36 5.47 -2.60 1.09
CA ILE A 36 6.85 -2.82 0.67
C ILE A 36 7.57 -1.47 0.74
N LEU A 37 8.44 -1.31 1.76
CA LEU A 37 9.09 -0.01 2.03
C LEU A 37 9.98 0.43 0.87
N GLU A 38 10.70 -0.52 0.26
CA GLU A 38 11.60 -0.30 -0.87
C GLU A 38 10.86 0.18 -2.13
N SER A 39 9.54 -0.02 -2.20
CA SER A 39 8.67 0.42 -3.30
C SER A 39 7.72 1.54 -2.90
N THR A 40 7.94 2.19 -1.75
CA THR A 40 7.11 3.29 -1.25
C THR A 40 7.87 4.60 -1.33
N HIS A 41 7.28 5.59 -2.02
CA HIS A 41 7.92 6.90 -2.18
C HIS A 41 8.06 7.64 -0.83
N ALA A 42 9.19 8.32 -0.61
CA ALA A 42 9.48 9.02 0.66
C ALA A 42 8.41 10.05 1.07
N ARG A 43 7.72 10.66 0.10
CA ARG A 43 6.59 11.59 0.34
C ARG A 43 5.38 10.95 1.04
N ALA A 44 5.29 9.62 1.14
CA ALA A 44 4.30 8.98 2.00
C ALA A 44 4.44 9.45 3.47
N LEU A 45 5.66 9.83 3.88
CA LEU A 45 5.94 10.34 5.22
C LEU A 45 5.30 11.71 5.52
N GLU A 46 4.79 12.42 4.51
CA GLU A 46 3.96 13.62 4.72
C GLU A 46 2.57 13.26 5.31
N PHE A 47 2.14 12.00 5.21
CA PHE A 47 0.79 11.54 5.58
C PHE A 47 0.78 10.52 6.72
N VAL A 48 1.83 9.73 6.86
CA VAL A 48 1.98 8.64 7.86
C VAL A 48 3.42 8.59 8.38
N THR A 49 3.66 7.97 9.52
CA THR A 49 5.02 7.87 10.08
C THR A 49 5.76 6.63 9.58
N LEU A 50 7.10 6.68 9.60
CA LEU A 50 7.91 5.51 9.25
C LEU A 50 7.60 4.30 10.15
N VAL A 51 7.41 4.53 11.44
CA VAL A 51 7.03 3.48 12.41
C VAL A 51 5.70 2.81 12.04
N GLN A 52 4.71 3.59 11.57
CA GLN A 52 3.44 3.04 11.10
C GLN A 52 3.64 2.15 9.86
N LEU A 53 4.49 2.57 8.93
CA LEU A 53 4.82 1.78 7.74
C LEU A 53 5.61 0.51 8.09
N GLU A 54 6.60 0.60 8.98
CA GLU A 54 7.41 -0.53 9.45
C GLU A 54 6.57 -1.59 10.17
N LYS A 55 5.61 -1.17 11.00
CA LYS A 55 4.68 -2.10 11.66
C LYS A 55 3.87 -2.94 10.67
N HIS A 56 3.62 -2.41 9.47
CA HIS A 56 2.90 -3.07 8.40
C HIS A 56 3.83 -3.55 7.28
N ARG A 57 5.15 -3.64 7.53
CA ARG A 57 6.10 -4.08 6.50
C ARG A 57 5.72 -5.47 5.98
N PHE A 58 5.72 -5.62 4.66
CA PHE A 58 5.54 -6.91 4.01
C PHE A 58 6.73 -7.83 4.34
N GLN A 59 6.44 -9.02 4.87
CA GLN A 59 7.45 -10.00 5.33
C GLN A 59 7.62 -11.19 4.35
N GLY A 60 6.87 -11.23 3.25
CA GLY A 60 7.00 -12.26 2.24
C GLY A 60 8.15 -12.01 1.27
N ALA A 61 8.46 -13.02 0.44
CA ALA A 61 9.43 -12.85 -0.62
C ALA A 61 8.93 -11.84 -1.67
N VAL A 62 9.76 -10.84 -1.98
CA VAL A 62 9.55 -9.94 -3.12
C VAL A 62 10.02 -10.69 -4.36
N HIS A 63 9.17 -11.58 -4.89
CA HIS A 63 9.35 -12.13 -6.24
C HIS A 63 9.22 -11.04 -7.29
#